data_AF-A0A7Y5QI07-F1
#
_entry.id   AF-A0A7Y5QI07-F1
#
_cell.length_a   1.000
_cell.length_b   1.000
_cell.length_c   1.000
_cell.angle_alpha   90.00
_cell.angle_beta   90.00
_cell.angle_gamma   90.00
#
_symmetry.space_group_name_H-M   'P 1'
#
loop_
_entity.id
_entity.type
_entity.pdbx_description
1 polymer ?
#
loop_
_entity_poly.entity_id
_entity_poly.type
_entity_poly.pdbx_seq_one_letter_code
_entity_poly.pdbx_strand_id
1 'polypeptide(L)' 'MADVARFPYTTVRNSLGEIAMRPILPVTLSYRGTPIEAQGLLDTGADVNVLPYNLGMSLGGDWDQARTGLRLSGNLAQ' A
#
# COMPACT_ATOMS: atom_id res chain seq x y z
N MET A 1 17.42 14.04 14.77
CA MET A 1 17.89 13.16 13.68
C MET A 1 16.71 12.28 13.31
N ALA A 2 16.23 12.33 12.06
CA ALA A 2 15.23 11.36 11.61
C ALA A 2 15.91 10.00 11.52
N ASP A 3 15.26 8.95 12.01
CA ASP A 3 15.76 7.59 11.89
C ASP A 3 15.74 7.19 10.42
N VAL A 4 16.91 6.98 9.81
CA VAL A 4 17.04 6.67 8.39
C VAL A 4 16.98 5.16 8.23
N ALA A 5 15.83 4.66 7.78
CA ALA A 5 15.68 3.27 7.39
C ALA A 5 16.06 3.07 5.92
N ARG A 6 16.78 1.98 5.63
CA ARG A 6 17.08 1.53 4.26
C ARG A 6 16.43 0.19 4.03
N PHE A 7 15.76 0.04 2.89
CA PHE A 7 15.09 -1.18 2.51
C PHE A 7 15.61 -1.68 1.17
N PRO A 8 15.95 -2.98 1.06
CA PRO A 8 16.43 -3.54 -0.20
C PRO A 8 15.27 -3.64 -1.21
N TYR A 9 15.61 -3.54 -2.48
CA TYR A 9 14.70 -3.89 -3.56
C TYR A 9 14.72 -5.41 -3.71
N THR A 10 13.54 -6.02 -3.81
CA THR A 10 13.36 -7.46 -4.00
C THR A 10 12.77 -7.73 -5.38
N THR A 11 13.06 -8.91 -5.90
CA THR A 11 12.53 -9.38 -7.19
C THR A 11 11.06 -9.76 -7.04
N VAL A 12 10.19 -9.12 -7.81
CA VAL A 12 8.76 -9.42 -7.90
C VAL A 12 8.47 -9.94 -9.30
N ARG A 13 7.75 -11.06 -9.38
CA ARG A 13 7.25 -11.65 -10.62
C ARG A 13 5.73 -11.56 -10.66
N ASN A 14 5.15 -11.06 -11.74
CA ASN A 14 3.69 -11.08 -11.91
C ASN A 14 3.21 -12.37 -12.60
N SER A 15 1.90 -12.53 -12.74
CA SER A 15 1.28 -13.70 -13.36
C SER A 15 1.65 -13.90 -14.83
N LEU A 16 2.09 -12.84 -15.52
CA LEU A 16 2.55 -12.88 -16.91
C LEU A 16 4.05 -13.23 -17.03
N GLY A 17 4.73 -13.43 -15.91
CA GLY A 17 6.15 -13.77 -15.87
C GLY A 17 7.09 -12.57 -15.97
N GLU A 18 6.57 -11.35 -15.97
CA GLU A 18 7.38 -10.12 -15.95
C GLU A 18 8.11 -10.01 -14.62
N ILE A 19 9.37 -9.57 -14.66
CA ILE A 19 10.23 -9.41 -13.49
C ILE A 19 10.52 -7.93 -13.27
N ALA A 20 10.29 -7.46 -12.05
CA ALA A 20 10.64 -6.10 -11.63
C ALA A 20 11.30 -6.12 -10.25
N MET A 21 12.12 -5.11 -9.96
CA MET A 21 12.71 -4.89 -8.64
C MET A 21 11.88 -3.84 -7.90
N ARG A 22 11.38 -4.15 -6.70
CA ARG A 22 10.54 -3.24 -5.91
C ARG A 22 10.91 -3.29 -4.41
N PRO A 23 10.82 -2.18 -3.67
CA PRO A 23 11.03 -2.18 -2.23
C PRO A 23 9.78 -2.68 -1.51
N ILE A 24 9.66 -4.00 -1.36
CA ILE A 24 8.52 -4.63 -0.68
C ILE A 24 8.86 -4.86 0.80
N LEU A 25 7.95 -4.45 1.68
CA LEU A 25 8.10 -4.52 3.13
C LEU A 25 7.05 -5.45 3.75
N PRO A 26 7.41 -6.28 4.73
CA PRO A 26 6.41 -6.90 5.60
C PRO A 26 5.75 -5.81 6.44
N VAL A 27 4.42 -5.82 6.49
CA VAL A 27 3.63 -4.89 7.28
C VAL A 27 2.56 -5.66 8.06
N THR A 28 2.32 -5.24 9.30
CA THR A 28 1.17 -5.71 10.07
C THR A 28 0.09 -4.63 10.03
N LEU A 29 -1.03 -4.95 9.41
CA LEU A 29 -2.20 -4.09 9.37
C LEU A 29 -3.13 -4.49 10.51
N SER A 30 -3.78 -3.53 11.16
CA SER A 30 -4.76 -3.82 12.21
C SER A 30 -5.94 -2.87 12.09
N TYR A 31 -7.14 -3.44 12.15
CA TYR A 31 -8.39 -2.70 12.25
C TYR A 31 -9.26 -3.39 13.29
N ARG A 32 -9.78 -2.60 14.25
CA ARG A 32 -10.60 -3.09 15.39
C ARG A 32 -9.94 -4.23 16.20
N GLY A 33 -8.62 -4.26 16.26
CA GLY A 33 -7.85 -5.21 17.08
C GLY A 33 -7.55 -6.55 16.40
N THR A 34 -7.93 -6.75 15.14
CA THR A 34 -7.55 -7.94 14.37
C THR A 34 -6.33 -7.63 13.50
N PRO A 35 -5.14 -8.17 13.82
CA PRO A 35 -3.94 -8.00 13.00
C PRO A 35 -3.96 -8.93 11.78
N ILE A 36 -3.45 -8.44 10.66
CA ILE A 36 -3.20 -9.20 9.44
C ILE A 36 -1.80 -8.87 8.93
N GLU A 37 -1.01 -9.91 8.65
CA GLU A 37 0.28 -9.77 7.98
C GLU A 37 0.10 -9.61 6.48
N ALA A 38 0.80 -8.63 5.90
CA ALA A 38 0.76 -8.35 4.47
C ALA A 38 2.13 -7.90 3.96
N GLN A 39 2.24 -7.80 2.64
CA GLN A 39 3.38 -7.24 1.93
C GLN A 39 2.94 -5.90 1.34
N GLY A 40 3.68 -4.82 1.63
CA GLY A 40 3.41 -3.47 1.15
C GLY A 40 4.53 -2.95 0.25
N LEU A 41 4.17 -2.21 -0.80
CA LEU A 41 5.14 -1.46 -1.61
C LEU A 41 5.50 -0.17 -0.89
N LEU A 42 6.79 0.08 -0.66
CA LEU A 42 7.27 1.40 -0.26
C LEU A 42 7.34 2.32 -1.48
N ASP A 43 6.33 3.18 -1.64
CA ASP A 43 6.26 4.13 -2.76
C ASP A 43 6.29 5.57 -2.23
N THR A 44 7.43 6.23 -2.34
CA THR A 44 7.59 7.64 -1.92
C THR A 44 6.94 8.63 -2.89
N GLY A 45 6.48 8.17 -4.05
CA GLY A 45 5.75 8.98 -5.03
C GLY A 45 4.24 8.98 -4.86
N ALA A 46 3.70 8.20 -3.91
CA ALA A 46 2.26 8.10 -3.68
C ALA A 46 1.76 9.15 -2.67
N ASP A 47 0.67 9.84 -3.02
CA ASP A 47 -0.01 10.78 -2.11
C ASP A 47 -0.80 10.07 -0.99
N VAL A 48 -1.22 8.83 -1.24
CA VAL A 48 -2.03 8.02 -0.32
C VAL A 48 -1.57 6.57 -0.30
N ASN A 49 -1.77 5.90 0.84
CA ASN A 49 -1.65 4.46 0.91
C ASN A 49 -2.85 3.80 0.22
N VAL A 50 -2.58 2.77 -0.58
CA VAL A 50 -3.62 2.01 -1.28
C VAL A 50 -3.70 0.62 -0.66
N LEU A 51 -4.91 0.24 -0.25
CA LEU A 51 -5.20 -1.09 0.30
C LEU A 51 -5.96 -1.91 -0.74
N PRO A 52 -5.51 -3.12 -1.11
CA PRO A 52 -6.27 -3.99 -2.00
C PRO A 52 -7.64 -4.34 -1.42
N TYR A 53 -8.67 -4.38 -2.28
CA TYR A 53 -10.06 -4.62 -1.88
C TYR A 53 -10.22 -5.84 -0.95
N ASN A 54 -9.67 -6.99 -1.38
CA ASN A 54 -9.74 -8.24 -0.63
C ASN A 54 -9.07 -8.13 0.74
N LEU A 55 -7.95 -7.40 0.85
CA LEU A 55 -7.24 -7.22 2.10
C LEU A 55 -8.01 -6.31 3.07
N GLY A 56 -8.65 -5.25 2.55
CA GLY A 56 -9.55 -4.41 3.35
C GLY A 56 -10.78 -5.16 3.85
N MET A 57 -11.32 -6.07 3.03
CA MET A 57 -12.40 -6.96 3.48
C MET A 57 -11.95 -7.91 4.58
N SER A 58 -10.77 -8.53 4.45
CA SER A 58 -10.21 -9.39 5.50
C SER A 58 -9.96 -8.63 6.80
N LEU A 59 -9.57 -7.35 6.72
CA LEU A 59 -9.42 -6.46 7.88
C LEU A 59 -10.75 -6.06 8.52
N GLY A 60 -11.90 -6.36 7.90
CA GLY A 60 -13.22 -5.94 8.38
C GLY A 60 -13.57 -4.48 8.05
N GLY A 61 -12.91 -3.90 7.03
CA GLY A 61 -13.27 -2.58 6.51
C GLY A 61 -14.63 -2.59 5.80
N ASP A 62 -15.24 -1.41 5.70
CA ASP A 62 -16.46 -1.17 4.92
C ASP A 62 -16.12 -0.23 3.76
N TRP A 63 -16.11 -0.75 2.53
CA TRP A 63 -15.74 0.01 1.34
C TRP A 63 -16.79 1.04 0.93
N ASP A 64 -18.06 0.84 1.27
CA ASP A 64 -19.12 1.81 0.98
C ASP A 64 -18.94 3.10 1.80
N GLN A 65 -18.29 2.96 2.96
CA GLN A 65 -17.92 4.07 3.85
C GLN A 65 -16.50 4.60 3.60
N ALA A 66 -15.66 3.87 2.87
CA ALA A 66 -14.28 4.25 2.56
C ALA A 66 -14.22 5.28 1.43
N ARG A 67 -14.71 6.50 1.70
CA ARG A 67 -14.56 7.64 0.78
C ARG A 67 -13.27 8.38 1.09
N THR A 68 -12.16 7.97 0.49
CA THR A 68 -10.99 8.86 0.44
C THR A 68 -11.30 9.96 -0.58
N GLY A 69 -11.46 11.20 -0.10
CA GLY A 69 -11.52 12.35 -0.98
C GLY A 69 -10.21 12.44 -1.73
N LEU A 70 -10.21 12.08 -3.02
CA LEU A 70 -9.02 12.21 -3.84
C LEU A 70 -8.73 13.70 -4.01
N ARG A 71 -7.68 14.19 -3.35
CA ARG A 71 -7.23 15.58 -3.54
C ARG A 71 -6.48 15.62 -4.86
N LEU A 72 -7.17 16.06 -5.91
CA LEU A 72 -6.58 16.22 -7.22
C LEU A 72 -5.39 17.20 -7.14
N SER A 73 -4.30 16.88 -7.81
CA SER A 73 -3.08 17.67 -7.89
C SER A 73 -2.57 17.73 -9.35
N GLY A 74 -1.63 18.63 -9.64
CA GLY A 74 -1.05 18.77 -10.98
C GLY A 74 -2.09 19.11 -12.06
N ASN A 75 -2.02 18.44 -13.21
CA ASN A 75 -2.92 18.68 -14.35
C ASN A 75 -4.38 18.31 -14.09
N LEU A 76 -4.67 17.55 -13.02
CA LEU A 76 -6.03 17.15 -12.65
C LEU A 76 -6.67 18.09 -11.62
N ALA A 77 -5.93 19.06 -11.09
CA ALA A 77 -6.41 20.03 -10.09
C ALA A 77 -6.96 21.33 -10.66
N GLN A 78 -7.14 21.41 -11.98
CA GLN A 78 -7.67 22.59 -12.68
C GLN A 78 -9.19 22.55 -12.76
#